data_AF-A0A9P6Y4L9-F1
#
_entry.id   AF-A0A9P6Y4L9-F1
#
_cell.length_a   1.000
_cell.length_b   1.000
_cell.length_c   1.000
_cell.angle_alpha   90.00
_cell.angle_beta   90.00
_cell.angle_gamma   90.00
#
_symmetry.space_group_name_H-M   'P 1'
#
loop_
_entity.id
_entity.type
_entity.pdbx_description
1 polymer ?
#
loop_
_entity_poly.entity_id
_entity_poly.type
_entity_poly.pdbx_seq_one_letter_code
_entity_poly.pdbx_strand_id
1 'polypeptide(L)'
;MDGTPIHMLTEVDKMITSSEHKRACLPPYCPDLNPIELFCSVARNKVKHGKFDDKENLKSRISDACDAVPIRHIKGSIQHSLSHFEGCLNKVYI
;
A
#
# COMPACT_ATOMS: atom_id res chain seq x y z
N MET A 1 -3.36 -7.16 -3.95
CA MET A 1 -4.03 -7.18 -2.64
C MET A 1 -3.36 -8.24 -1.78
N ASP A 2 -3.32 -8.01 -0.47
CA ASP A 2 -2.84 -9.01 0.49
C ASP A 2 -3.79 -10.23 0.57
N GLY A 3 -3.37 -11.23 1.34
CA GLY A 3 -4.10 -12.48 1.54
C GLY A 3 -5.28 -12.42 2.51
N THR A 4 -5.76 -11.23 2.92
CA THR A 4 -6.81 -11.15 3.95
C THR A 4 -8.14 -11.77 3.47
N PRO A 5 -8.92 -12.43 4.36
CA PRO A 5 -10.13 -13.15 3.96
C PRO A 5 -11.17 -12.27 3.24
N ILE A 6 -11.27 -11.00 3.62
CA ILE A 6 -12.18 -10.03 3.01
C ILE A 6 -11.87 -9.82 1.52
N HIS A 7 -10.59 -9.86 1.12
CA HIS A 7 -10.22 -9.73 -0.28
C HIS A 7 -10.58 -10.99 -1.05
N MET A 8 -10.57 -12.18 -0.43
CA MET A 8 -10.80 -13.49 -1.08
C MET A 8 -12.28 -13.81 -1.34
N LEU A 9 -13.21 -12.94 -0.93
CA LEU A 9 -14.64 -13.12 -1.18
C LEU A 9 -14.95 -13.09 -2.68
N THR A 10 -15.85 -13.98 -3.12
CA THR A 10 -16.31 -14.05 -4.52
C THR A 10 -17.02 -12.78 -4.97
N GLU A 11 -17.65 -12.05 -4.05
CA GLU A 11 -18.28 -10.77 -4.32
C GLU A 11 -17.25 -9.70 -4.71
N VAL A 12 -16.12 -9.64 -4.01
CA VAL A 12 -15.00 -8.74 -4.34
C VAL A 12 -14.44 -9.09 -5.71
N ASP A 13 -14.29 -10.37 -6.03
CA ASP A 13 -13.80 -10.81 -7.35
C ASP A 13 -14.75 -10.41 -8.49
N LYS A 14 -16.07 -10.53 -8.27
CA LYS A 14 -17.10 -10.06 -9.22
C LYS A 14 -17.04 -8.54 -9.43
N MET A 15 -16.83 -7.78 -8.37
CA MET A 15 -16.69 -6.31 -8.45
C MET A 15 -15.42 -5.89 -9.22
N ILE A 16 -14.31 -6.61 -9.04
CA ILE A 16 -13.07 -6.31 -9.76
C ILE A 16 -13.22 -6.65 -11.25
N THR A 17 -13.73 -7.84 -11.56
CA THR A 17 -13.89 -8.32 -12.94
C THR A 17 -14.93 -7.53 -13.73
N SER A 18 -16.02 -7.08 -13.10
CA SER A 18 -17.02 -6.21 -13.75
C SER A 18 -16.47 -4.82 -14.11
N SER A 19 -15.39 -4.39 -13.45
CA SER A 19 -14.69 -3.13 -13.74
C SER A 19 -13.58 -3.26 -14.79
N GLU A 20 -13.48 -4.40 -15.50
CA GLU A 20 -12.41 -4.73 -16.47
C GLU A 20 -10.98 -4.79 -15.87
N HIS A 21 -10.86 -4.85 -14.54
CA HIS A 21 -9.56 -4.99 -13.87
C HIS A 21 -9.22 -6.45 -13.62
N LYS A 22 -7.90 -6.75 -13.58
CA LYS A 22 -7.39 -8.04 -13.16
C LYS A 22 -6.98 -7.99 -11.71
N ARG A 23 -7.38 -9.02 -10.97
CA ARG A 23 -6.96 -9.21 -9.59
C ARG A 23 -5.54 -9.79 -9.52
N ALA A 24 -4.67 -9.12 -8.77
CA ALA A 24 -3.35 -9.64 -8.39
C ALA A 24 -3.32 -9.86 -6.87
N CYS A 25 -3.16 -11.11 -6.45
CA CYS A 25 -2.97 -11.48 -5.04
C CYS A 25 -1.48 -11.67 -4.76
N LEU A 26 -1.02 -11.09 -3.65
CA LEU A 26 0.33 -11.31 -3.16
C LEU A 26 0.40 -12.59 -2.33
N PRO A 27 1.55 -13.28 -2.31
CA PRO A 27 1.79 -14.38 -1.38
C PRO A 27 1.64 -13.92 0.08
N PRO A 28 1.26 -14.82 0.99
CA PRO A 28 1.08 -14.50 2.41
C PRO A 28 2.41 -14.08 3.04
N TYR A 29 2.35 -13.14 3.98
CA TYR A 29 3.50 -12.63 4.73
C TYR A 29 4.63 -12.01 3.89
N CYS A 30 4.30 -11.46 2.70
CA CYS A 30 5.26 -10.76 1.84
C CYS A 30 4.98 -9.24 1.76
N PRO A 31 5.17 -8.47 2.84
CA PRO A 31 4.89 -7.03 2.86
C PRO A 31 5.78 -6.24 1.89
N ASP A 32 7.01 -6.70 1.63
CA ASP A 32 7.94 -6.03 0.72
C ASP A 32 7.47 -6.07 -0.74
N LEU A 33 6.62 -7.04 -1.09
CA LEU A 33 5.97 -7.12 -2.40
C LEU A 33 4.76 -6.20 -2.52
N ASN A 34 4.30 -5.59 -1.43
CA ASN A 34 3.13 -4.72 -1.40
C ASN A 34 3.53 -3.24 -1.39
N PRO A 35 3.46 -2.52 -2.54
CA PRO A 35 3.92 -1.12 -2.60
C PRO A 35 3.23 -0.17 -1.62
N ILE A 36 1.99 -0.49 -1.20
CA ILE A 36 1.23 0.34 -0.27
C ILE A 36 1.84 0.33 1.14
N GLU A 37 2.53 -0.74 1.56
CA GLU A 37 3.18 -0.81 2.88
C GLU A 37 4.28 0.25 2.97
N LEU A 38 5.11 0.33 1.92
CA LEU A 38 6.17 1.33 1.84
C LEU A 38 5.62 2.75 1.70
N PHE A 39 4.54 2.94 0.94
CA PHE A 39 3.83 4.22 0.89
C PHE A 39 3.31 4.64 2.28
N CYS A 40 2.63 3.74 3.00
CA CYS A 40 2.10 3.99 4.33
C CYS A 40 3.22 4.33 5.32
N SER A 41 4.38 3.69 5.23
CA SER A 41 5.56 4.02 6.03
C SER A 41 6.03 5.46 5.79
N VAL A 42 6.12 5.88 4.52
CA VAL A 42 6.50 7.25 4.14
C VAL A 42 5.45 8.27 4.59
N ALA A 43 4.17 8.01 4.32
CA ALA A 43 3.06 8.89 4.68
C ALA A 43 2.93 9.04 6.20
N ARG A 44 3.10 7.95 6.97
CA ARG A 44 3.09 7.97 8.43
C ARG A 44 4.14 8.92 9.00
N ASN A 45 5.34 8.96 8.44
CA ASN A 45 6.40 9.88 8.87
C ASN A 45 6.10 11.36 8.54
N LYS A 46 5.09 11.64 7.70
CA LYS A 46 4.59 12.98 7.40
C LYS A 46 3.42 13.40 8.30
N VAL A 47 2.77 12.47 8.99
CA VAL A 47 1.69 12.77 9.91
C VAL A 47 2.25 13.57 11.09
N LYS A 48 1.67 14.74 11.35
CA LYS A 48 2.05 15.56 12.51
C LYS A 48 1.71 14.80 13.82
N HIS A 49 2.57 14.89 14.82
CA HIS A 49 2.39 14.20 16.12
C HIS A 49 1.88 15.11 17.25
N GLY A 50 1.69 16.41 16.99
CA GLY A 50 1.19 17.37 17.98
C GLY A 50 -0.29 17.21 18.30
N LYS A 51 -0.81 18.01 19.24
CA LYS A 51 -2.27 18.14 19.43
C LYS A 51 -2.95 18.60 18.15
N PHE A 52 -4.24 18.33 18.04
CA PHE A 52 -5.04 18.86 16.94
C PHE A 52 -5.30 20.35 17.16
N ASP A 53 -5.15 21.14 16.11
CA ASP A 53 -5.73 22.48 16.01
C ASP A 53 -7.26 22.38 15.90
N ASP A 54 -7.97 23.45 16.25
CA ASP A 54 -9.45 23.50 16.25
C ASP A 54 -10.09 23.21 14.88
N LYS A 55 -9.32 23.31 13.80
CA LYS A 55 -9.77 23.10 12.42
C LYS A 55 -9.30 21.78 11.81
N GLU A 56 -8.46 21.01 12.50
CA GLU A 56 -7.99 19.72 12.01
C GLU A 56 -8.60 18.56 12.77
N ASN A 57 -8.68 17.41 12.11
CA ASN A 57 -8.99 16.14 12.73
C ASN A 57 -8.05 15.07 12.17
N LEU A 58 -8.17 13.84 12.67
CA LEU A 58 -7.31 12.74 12.22
C LEU A 58 -7.37 12.53 10.70
N LYS A 59 -8.56 12.63 10.09
CA LYS A 59 -8.73 12.43 8.65
C LYS A 59 -8.04 13.52 7.85
N SER A 60 -8.22 14.80 8.20
CA SER A 60 -7.56 15.89 7.49
C SER A 60 -6.04 15.80 7.62
N ARG A 61 -5.53 15.44 8.80
CA ARG A 61 -4.09 15.30 9.03
C ARG A 61 -3.47 14.12 8.24
N ILE A 62 -4.18 13.01 8.11
CA ILE A 62 -3.75 11.89 7.25
C ILE A 62 -3.79 12.32 5.79
N SER A 63 -4.83 13.03 5.35
CA SER A 63 -4.92 13.53 3.97
C SER A 63 -3.74 14.45 3.64
N ASP A 64 -3.50 15.47 4.48
CA ASP A 64 -2.38 16.40 4.30
C ASP A 64 -1.03 15.68 4.25
N ALA A 65 -0.85 14.64 5.09
CA ALA A 65 0.37 13.83 5.11
C ALA A 65 0.54 13.00 3.83
N CYS A 66 -0.54 12.42 3.31
CA CYS A 66 -0.56 11.70 2.03
C CYS A 66 -0.28 12.65 0.85
N ASP A 67 -0.91 13.82 0.82
CA ASP A 67 -0.76 14.83 -0.23
C ASP A 67 0.66 15.43 -0.24
N ALA A 68 1.31 15.46 0.92
CA ALA A 68 2.72 15.85 1.05
C ALA A 68 3.71 14.79 0.54
N VAL A 69 3.27 13.58 0.17
CA VAL A 69 4.14 12.54 -0.41
C VAL A 69 4.41 12.85 -1.89
N PRO A 70 5.66 13.14 -2.28
CA PRO A 70 5.96 13.45 -3.68
C PRO A 70 5.76 12.23 -4.59
N ILE A 71 5.30 12.44 -5.82
CA ILE A 71 5.06 11.36 -6.80
C ILE A 71 6.29 10.46 -7.05
N ARG A 72 7.51 11.00 -6.91
CA ARG A 72 8.76 10.22 -6.99
C ARG A 72 8.84 9.12 -5.93
N HIS A 73 8.30 9.35 -4.73
CA HIS A 73 8.26 8.33 -3.67
C HIS A 73 7.25 7.23 -4.01
N ILE A 74 6.10 7.58 -4.59
CA ILE A 74 5.11 6.60 -5.06
C ILE A 74 5.74 5.69 -6.13
N LYS A 75 6.42 6.30 -7.13
CA LYS A 75 7.16 5.54 -8.15
C LYS A 75 8.25 4.66 -7.53
N GLY A 76 8.99 5.20 -6.57
CA GLY A 76 10.01 4.46 -5.82
C GLY A 76 9.44 3.25 -5.07
N SER A 77 8.26 3.37 -4.46
CA SER A 77 7.60 2.25 -3.77
C SER A 77 7.23 1.11 -4.72
N ILE A 78 6.76 1.45 -5.93
CA ILE A 78 6.45 0.45 -6.97
C ILE A 78 7.73 -0.23 -7.44
N GLN A 79 8.78 0.55 -7.73
CA GLN A 79 10.08 0.01 -8.16
C GLN A 79 10.71 -0.89 -7.09
N HIS A 80 10.61 -0.50 -5.82
CA HIS A 80 11.11 -1.31 -4.70
C HIS A 80 10.38 -2.64 -4.57
N SER A 81 9.05 -2.65 -4.67
CA SER A 81 8.27 -3.91 -4.70
C SER A 81 8.70 -4.80 -5.87
N LEU A 82 8.84 -4.21 -7.08
CA LEU A 82 9.28 -4.95 -8.27
C LEU A 82 10.67 -5.57 -8.10
N SER A 83 11.62 -4.87 -7.47
CA SER A 83 12.98 -5.41 -7.28
C SER A 83 13.02 -6.60 -6.31
N HIS A 84 12.04 -6.73 -5.42
CA HIS A 84 11.98 -7.86 -4.47
C HIS A 84 11.45 -9.15 -5.11
N PHE A 85 10.70 -9.07 -6.22
CA PHE A 85 10.15 -10.26 -6.87
C PHE A 85 11.22 -11.25 -7.30
N GLU A 86 12.32 -10.77 -7.89
CA GLU A 86 13.41 -11.65 -8.36
C GLU A 86 14.05 -12.41 -7.20
N GLY A 87 14.35 -11.75 -6.08
CA GLY A 87 14.88 -12.42 -4.90
C GLY A 87 13.90 -13.39 -4.25
N CYS A 88 12.60 -13.10 -4.28
CA CYS A 88 11.56 -14.04 -3.82
C CYS A 88 11.50 -15.29 -4.72
N LEU A 89 11.52 -15.12 -6.05
CA LEU A 89 11.52 -16.23 -7.01
C LEU A 89 12.76 -17.11 -6.86
N ASN A 90 13.91 -16.48 -6.63
CA ASN A 90 15.20 -17.14 -6.44
C ASN A 90 15.43 -17.63 -5.00
N LYS A 91 14.46 -17.46 -4.10
CA LYS A 91 14.53 -17.88 -2.68
C LYS A 91 15.73 -17.30 -1.91
N VAL A 92 16.18 -16.11 -2.29
CA VAL A 92 17.31 -15.41 -1.65
C VAL A 92 16.90 -14.85 -0.28
N TYR A 93 15.61 -14.59 -0.09
CA TYR A 93 15.03 -13.99 1.12
C TYR A 93 14.20 -14.98 1.96
N ILE A 94 14.45 -16.29 1.83
CA ILE A 94 13.83 -17.35 2.65
C ILE A 94 14.73 -17.69 3.84
#